data_AF-A0A7J8E8Z4-F1
#
_entry.id   AF-A0A7J8E8Z4-F1
#
_cell.length_a   1.000
_cell.length_b   1.000
_cell.length_c   1.000
_cell.angle_alpha   90.00
_cell.angle_beta   90.00
_cell.angle_gamma   90.00
#
_symmetry.space_group_name_H-M   'P 1'
#
loop_
_entity.id
_entity.type
_entity.pdbx_description
1 polymer ?
#
loop_
_entity_poly.entity_id
_entity_poly.type
_entity_poly.pdbx_seq_one_letter_code
_entity_poly.pdbx_strand_id
1 'polypeptide(L)'
;MKLAHVILLLLCFYLSFCKVTSTSSHEDLVEKRCLTEKYTHLSCHKVFCQPWQKCIDGKCICKLPYQCPKNGTTVCSTNGKSYQTYCQQKSLECLQPKSKFLHIGACTPKGQFHVSLKYGNKDSEGIVEVKLVDQDKKMFICNNNWSMMQANVACLDLGFQQ
;
A
#
# COMPACT_ATOMS: atom_id res chain seq x y z
N MET A 1 49.12 54.60 7.86
CA MET A 1 48.85 53.64 6.77
C MET A 1 48.76 52.18 7.22
N LYS A 2 49.25 51.76 8.41
CA LYS A 2 49.15 50.36 8.86
C LYS A 2 47.80 49.96 9.48
N LEU A 3 47.14 50.88 10.19
CA LEU A 3 45.86 50.60 10.86
C LEU A 3 44.69 50.39 9.87
N ALA A 4 44.65 51.19 8.79
CA ALA A 4 43.62 51.08 7.75
C ALA A 4 43.70 49.75 6.98
N HIS A 5 44.90 49.22 6.74
CA HIS A 5 45.06 47.90 6.12
C HIS A 5 44.67 46.75 7.05
N VAL A 6 44.91 46.87 8.36
CA VAL A 6 44.47 45.86 9.34
C VAL A 6 42.93 45.83 9.44
N ILE A 7 42.28 46.99 9.41
CA ILE A 7 40.81 47.08 9.40
C ILE A 7 40.22 46.52 8.10
N LEU A 8 40.85 46.80 6.95
CA LEU A 8 40.43 46.26 5.65
C LEU A 8 40.58 44.73 5.60
N LEU A 9 41.66 44.18 6.14
CA LEU A 9 41.90 42.73 6.25
C LEU A 9 40.89 42.05 7.18
N LEU A 10 40.54 42.67 8.31
CA LEU A 10 39.52 42.17 9.24
C LEU A 10 38.12 42.19 8.61
N LEU A 11 37.77 43.24 7.86
CA LEU A 11 36.51 43.32 7.09
C LEU A 11 36.44 42.26 5.98
N CYS A 12 37.54 42.02 5.25
CA CYS A 12 37.62 40.95 4.25
C CYS A 12 37.52 39.55 4.87
N PHE A 13 38.09 39.34 6.06
CA PHE A 13 37.92 38.09 6.82
C PHE A 13 36.47 37.91 7.25
N TYR A 14 35.82 38.94 7.80
CA TYR A 14 34.40 38.89 8.18
C TYR A 14 33.47 38.62 6.98
N LEU A 15 33.73 39.24 5.83
CA LEU A 15 32.98 39.00 4.59
C LEU A 15 33.21 37.59 4.01
N SER A 16 34.37 36.97 4.27
CA SER A 16 34.67 35.59 3.84
C SER A 16 34.06 34.53 4.76
N PHE A 17 33.92 34.83 6.06
CA PHE A 17 33.26 33.95 7.04
C PHE A 17 31.73 34.10 7.08
N CYS A 18 31.18 35.16 6.48
CA CYS A 18 29.74 35.34 6.28
C CYS A 18 29.24 34.79 4.93
N LYS A 19 29.87 33.76 4.37
CA LYS A 19 29.15 32.83 3.49
C LYS A 19 28.41 31.83 4.38
N VAL A 20 27.40 32.33 5.10
CA VAL A 20 26.29 31.49 5.53
C VAL A 20 25.75 30.94 4.22
N THR A 21 26.02 29.67 3.95
CA THR A 21 25.30 28.91 2.95
C THR A 21 23.86 28.82 3.45
N SER A 22 23.09 29.88 3.22
CA SER A 22 21.65 29.83 3.05
C SER A 22 21.39 29.15 1.71
N THR A 23 21.84 27.91 1.56
CA THR A 23 21.30 27.00 0.57
C THR A 23 19.94 26.56 1.10
N SER A 24 18.94 27.41 0.89
CA SER A 24 17.58 26.93 0.66
C SER A 24 17.61 26.13 -0.64
N SER A 25 17.94 24.84 -0.58
CA SER A 25 17.93 23.98 -1.76
C SER A 25 17.29 22.66 -1.39
N HIS A 26 15.98 22.57 -1.67
CA HIS A 26 15.21 21.35 -1.87
C HIS A 26 15.55 20.15 -0.98
N GLU A 27 14.65 19.84 -0.05
CA GLU A 27 14.61 18.57 0.66
C GLU A 27 14.59 17.39 -0.34
N ASP A 28 15.75 16.83 -0.67
CA ASP A 28 15.86 15.57 -1.39
C ASP A 28 15.53 14.44 -0.39
N LEU A 29 14.22 14.28 -0.12
CA LEU A 29 13.68 13.30 0.83
C LEU A 29 13.89 11.85 0.36
N VAL A 30 14.31 11.63 -0.90
CA VAL A 30 14.38 10.32 -1.53
C VAL A 30 15.82 9.94 -1.85
N GLU A 31 16.27 8.82 -1.29
CA GLU A 31 17.61 8.31 -1.56
C GLU A 31 17.69 7.60 -2.92
N LYS A 32 18.49 8.13 -3.85
CA LYS A 32 18.62 7.58 -5.21
C LYS A 32 19.14 6.14 -5.27
N ARG A 33 19.91 5.70 -4.28
CA ARG A 33 20.48 4.33 -4.24
C ARG A 33 19.40 3.26 -4.06
N CYS A 34 18.39 3.51 -3.23
CA CYS A 34 17.34 2.53 -2.96
C CYS A 34 16.33 2.40 -4.12
N LEU A 35 16.24 3.42 -4.99
CA LEU A 35 15.42 3.38 -6.19
C LEU A 35 15.90 2.32 -7.19
N THR A 36 17.21 2.07 -7.27
CA THR A 36 17.78 1.00 -8.10
C THR A 36 17.29 -0.38 -7.67
N GLU A 37 17.10 -0.57 -6.36
CA GLU A 37 16.66 -1.84 -5.76
C GLU A 37 15.16 -2.09 -5.91
N LYS A 38 14.37 -1.05 -6.22
CA LYS A 38 12.90 -1.11 -6.43
C LYS A 38 12.18 -1.85 -5.30
N TYR A 39 12.47 -1.47 -4.06
CA TYR A 39 11.82 -2.07 -2.90
C TYR A 39 10.29 -1.88 -2.95
N THR A 40 9.56 -2.94 -2.58
CA THR A 40 8.09 -2.94 -2.53
C THR A 40 7.61 -3.43 -1.17
N HIS A 41 6.30 -3.58 -1.01
CA HIS A 41 5.70 -4.23 0.17
C HIS A 41 6.15 -5.70 0.36
N LEU A 42 6.80 -6.30 -0.65
CA LEU A 42 7.37 -7.65 -0.59
C LEU A 42 8.86 -7.66 -0.22
N SER A 43 9.48 -6.51 0.07
CA SER A 43 10.91 -6.41 0.40
C SER A 43 11.13 -6.40 1.91
N CYS A 44 11.46 -7.56 2.51
CA CYS A 44 11.61 -7.67 3.97
C CYS A 44 12.84 -6.98 4.56
N HIS A 45 13.75 -6.49 3.73
CA HIS A 45 14.80 -5.55 4.17
C HIS A 45 14.25 -4.19 4.60
N LYS A 46 13.01 -3.85 4.24
CA LYS A 46 12.41 -2.52 4.49
C LYS A 46 11.12 -2.59 5.30
N VAL A 47 10.29 -3.62 5.10
CA VAL A 47 8.99 -3.76 5.78
C VAL A 47 8.77 -5.17 6.30
N PHE A 48 7.98 -5.34 7.35
CA PHE A 48 7.59 -6.67 7.80
C PHE A 48 6.66 -7.35 6.79
N CYS A 49 6.87 -8.65 6.56
CA CYS A 49 5.99 -9.44 5.73
C CYS A 49 4.61 -9.60 6.38
N GLN A 50 3.59 -9.82 5.54
CA GLN A 50 2.24 -10.11 6.01
C GLN A 50 2.19 -11.44 6.80
N PRO A 51 1.21 -11.65 7.69
CA PRO A 51 1.14 -12.86 8.52
C PRO A 51 1.17 -14.19 7.74
N TRP A 52 0.57 -14.20 6.54
CA TRP A 52 0.53 -15.34 5.60
C TRP A 52 1.77 -15.45 4.70
N GLN A 53 2.83 -14.69 4.97
CA GLN A 53 4.11 -14.69 4.27
C GLN A 53 5.28 -14.93 5.23
N LYS A 54 6.43 -15.37 4.70
CA LYS A 54 7.71 -15.48 5.41
C LYS A 54 8.81 -14.77 4.61
N CYS A 55 9.82 -14.24 5.30
CA CYS A 55 10.97 -13.60 4.68
C CYS A 55 12.01 -14.67 4.31
N ILE A 56 12.35 -14.76 3.02
CA ILE A 56 13.46 -15.57 2.51
C ILE A 56 14.25 -14.70 1.53
N ASP A 57 15.57 -14.61 1.72
CA ASP A 57 16.49 -13.85 0.87
C ASP A 57 16.04 -12.39 0.62
N GLY A 58 15.54 -11.73 1.66
CA GLY A 58 15.11 -10.34 1.55
C GLY A 58 13.76 -10.12 0.87
N LYS A 59 13.05 -11.20 0.50
CA LYS A 59 11.72 -11.17 -0.12
C LYS A 59 10.68 -11.88 0.73
N CYS A 60 9.48 -11.31 0.77
CA CYS A 60 8.30 -11.92 1.37
C CYS A 60 7.70 -12.92 0.39
N ILE A 61 7.77 -14.20 0.75
CA ILE A 61 7.19 -15.29 -0.02
C ILE A 61 6.00 -15.89 0.72
N CYS A 62 5.03 -16.42 -0.03
CA CYS A 62 3.82 -17.01 0.54
C CYS A 62 4.16 -18.20 1.45
N LYS A 63 3.53 -18.25 2.63
CA LYS A 63 3.49 -19.47 3.44
C LYS A 63 2.50 -20.46 2.83
N LEU A 64 2.66 -21.73 3.15
CA LEU A 64 1.63 -22.75 2.88
C LEU A 64 0.53 -22.67 3.95
N PRO A 65 -0.75 -22.99 3.62
CA PRO A 65 -1.86 -22.78 4.54
C PRO A 65 -1.70 -23.47 5.90
N TYR A 66 -1.07 -24.65 5.95
CA TYR A 66 -0.84 -25.37 7.21
C TYR A 66 0.19 -24.70 8.13
N GLN A 67 0.98 -23.75 7.63
CA GLN A 67 1.95 -22.96 8.42
C GLN A 67 1.29 -21.76 9.11
N CYS A 68 0.03 -21.46 8.80
CA CYS A 68 -0.74 -20.44 9.50
C CYS A 68 -1.20 -20.92 10.88
N PRO A 69 -1.38 -20.00 11.85
CA PRO A 69 -2.06 -20.30 13.10
C PRO A 69 -3.46 -20.89 12.84
N LYS A 70 -3.82 -21.91 13.63
CA LYS A 70 -5.11 -22.61 13.53
C LYS A 70 -6.23 -21.92 14.29
N ASN A 71 -5.90 -21.03 15.21
CA ASN A 71 -6.87 -20.25 15.96
C ASN A 71 -7.35 -19.07 15.11
N GLY A 72 -8.66 -18.92 14.97
CA GLY A 72 -9.25 -17.81 14.24
C GLY A 72 -10.71 -18.05 13.88
N THR A 73 -11.27 -17.10 13.13
CA THR A 73 -12.62 -17.18 12.60
C THR A 73 -12.63 -17.78 11.20
N THR A 74 -13.63 -18.61 10.91
CA THR A 74 -13.87 -19.14 9.57
C THR A 74 -14.15 -18.02 8.59
N VAL A 75 -13.67 -18.14 7.36
CA VAL A 75 -13.89 -17.17 6.28
C VAL A 75 -14.28 -17.84 4.97
N CYS A 76 -15.00 -17.11 4.12
CA CYS A 76 -15.37 -17.54 2.78
C CYS A 76 -14.52 -16.84 1.71
N SER A 77 -14.18 -17.59 0.66
CA SER A 77 -13.50 -17.08 -0.53
C SER A 77 -14.45 -17.02 -1.74
N THR A 78 -14.10 -16.21 -2.74
CA THR A 78 -14.86 -16.05 -4.00
C THR A 78 -15.04 -17.35 -4.80
N ASN A 79 -14.25 -18.39 -4.54
CA ASN A 79 -14.41 -19.71 -5.14
C ASN A 79 -15.46 -20.60 -4.43
N GLY A 80 -16.20 -20.06 -3.46
CA GLY A 80 -17.21 -20.80 -2.69
C GLY A 80 -16.64 -21.73 -1.63
N LYS A 81 -15.32 -21.69 -1.37
CA LYS A 81 -14.66 -22.51 -0.35
C LYS A 81 -14.51 -21.76 0.96
N SER A 82 -14.84 -22.44 2.05
CA SER A 82 -14.60 -21.95 3.42
C SER A 82 -13.22 -22.37 3.92
N TYR A 83 -12.57 -21.50 4.68
CA TYR A 83 -11.26 -21.73 5.30
C TYR A 83 -11.36 -21.53 6.81
N GLN A 84 -10.60 -22.30 7.59
CA GLN A 84 -10.67 -22.27 9.05
C GLN A 84 -10.28 -20.92 9.63
N THR A 85 -9.29 -20.25 9.02
CA THR A 85 -8.83 -18.92 9.43
C THR A 85 -8.57 -18.02 8.23
N TYR A 86 -8.61 -16.71 8.45
CA TYR A 86 -8.26 -15.71 7.45
C TYR A 86 -6.83 -15.88 6.90
N CYS A 87 -5.86 -16.25 7.76
CA CYS A 87 -4.48 -16.48 7.32
C CYS A 87 -4.40 -17.60 6.27
N GLN A 88 -5.14 -18.70 6.45
CA GLN A 88 -5.13 -19.81 5.49
C GLN A 88 -5.70 -19.40 4.13
N GLN A 89 -6.78 -18.62 4.13
CA GLN A 89 -7.37 -18.10 2.89
C GLN A 89 -6.38 -17.17 2.17
N LYS A 90 -5.79 -16.20 2.87
CA LYS A 90 -4.81 -15.26 2.26
C LYS A 90 -3.50 -15.95 1.85
N SER A 91 -3.06 -16.97 2.57
CA SER A 91 -1.92 -17.82 2.19
C SER A 91 -2.19 -18.52 0.86
N LEU A 92 -3.38 -19.08 0.67
CA LEU A 92 -3.75 -19.69 -0.60
C LEU A 92 -3.92 -18.63 -1.71
N GLU A 93 -4.52 -17.48 -1.42
CA GLU A 93 -4.64 -16.38 -2.39
C GLU A 93 -3.27 -15.88 -2.87
N CYS A 94 -2.29 -15.81 -1.97
CA CYS A 94 -0.92 -15.46 -2.31
C CYS A 94 -0.28 -16.49 -3.27
N LEU A 95 -0.54 -17.78 -3.05
CA LEU A 95 -0.07 -18.86 -3.93
C LEU A 95 -0.84 -18.92 -5.26
N GLN A 96 -2.15 -18.61 -5.21
CA GLN A 96 -3.09 -18.71 -6.31
C GLN A 96 -4.05 -17.50 -6.26
N PRO A 97 -3.81 -16.45 -7.08
CA PRO A 97 -4.55 -15.18 -7.02
C PRO A 97 -6.06 -15.25 -7.30
N LYS A 98 -6.61 -16.44 -7.59
CA LYS A 98 -8.02 -16.66 -7.92
C LYS A 98 -8.92 -16.77 -6.69
N SER A 99 -8.37 -17.10 -5.51
CA SER A 99 -9.15 -17.31 -4.28
C SER A 99 -9.20 -16.05 -3.42
N LYS A 100 -9.79 -14.96 -3.93
CA LYS A 100 -9.97 -13.70 -3.18
C LYS A 100 -10.86 -13.90 -1.95
N PHE A 101 -10.71 -13.04 -0.95
CA PHE A 101 -11.62 -13.00 0.19
C PHE A 101 -13.02 -12.56 -0.24
N LEU A 102 -14.06 -13.12 0.38
CA LEU A 102 -15.46 -12.72 0.12
C LEU A 102 -16.13 -12.16 1.38
N HIS A 103 -16.29 -12.98 2.43
CA HIS A 103 -16.90 -12.55 3.69
C HIS A 103 -16.43 -13.39 4.88
N ILE A 104 -16.69 -12.90 6.09
CA ILE A 104 -16.42 -13.62 7.34
C ILE A 104 -17.53 -14.67 7.54
N GLY A 105 -17.17 -15.84 8.07
CA GLY A 105 -18.07 -16.97 8.28
C GLY A 105 -17.96 -18.03 7.19
N ALA A 106 -18.82 -19.05 7.29
CA ALA A 106 -18.91 -20.11 6.30
C ALA A 106 -19.59 -19.60 5.02
N CYS A 107 -19.19 -20.11 3.86
CA CYS A 107 -19.76 -19.71 2.58
C CYS A 107 -21.25 -20.00 2.51
N THR A 108 -22.01 -19.03 1.99
CA THR A 108 -23.43 -19.18 1.70
C THR A 108 -23.68 -19.18 0.18
N PRO A 109 -24.75 -19.84 -0.31
CA PRO A 109 -25.01 -19.93 -1.75
C PRO A 109 -25.41 -18.60 -2.42
N LYS A 110 -25.73 -17.56 -1.65
CA LYS A 110 -26.41 -16.35 -2.14
C LYS A 110 -25.64 -15.03 -1.96
N GLY A 111 -24.40 -15.09 -1.47
CA GLY A 111 -23.60 -13.89 -1.23
C GLY A 111 -22.69 -13.54 -2.40
N GLN A 112 -22.85 -12.35 -3.01
CA GLN A 112 -21.91 -11.81 -4.00
C GLN A 112 -21.47 -10.40 -3.60
N PHE A 113 -20.16 -10.18 -3.59
CA PHE A 113 -19.56 -8.86 -3.46
C PHE A 113 -19.28 -8.31 -4.86
N HIS A 114 -19.61 -7.05 -5.11
CA HIS A 114 -19.40 -6.44 -6.43
C HIS A 114 -19.05 -4.96 -6.31
N VAL A 115 -18.01 -4.55 -7.03
CA VAL A 115 -17.60 -3.14 -7.17
C VAL A 115 -17.86 -2.69 -8.60
N SER A 116 -18.39 -1.48 -8.79
CA SER A 116 -18.58 -0.87 -10.10
C SER A 116 -18.39 0.63 -10.07
N LEU A 117 -18.07 1.22 -11.23
CA LEU A 117 -18.06 2.66 -11.45
C LEU A 117 -19.33 3.08 -12.19
N LYS A 118 -19.95 4.17 -11.74
CA LYS A 118 -21.16 4.74 -12.35
C LYS A 118 -20.94 6.19 -12.76
N TYR A 119 -21.65 6.63 -13.80
CA TYR A 119 -21.60 8.01 -14.30
C TYR A 119 -20.20 8.48 -14.76
N GLY A 120 -19.35 7.55 -15.19
CA GLY A 120 -18.10 7.86 -15.89
C GLY A 120 -18.31 7.88 -17.41
N ASN A 121 -17.45 8.62 -18.13
CA ASN A 121 -17.46 8.59 -19.60
C ASN A 121 -16.66 7.42 -20.17
N LYS A 122 -15.75 6.85 -19.37
CA LYS A 122 -14.91 5.70 -19.69
C LYS A 122 -15.05 4.64 -18.61
N ASP A 123 -14.68 3.41 -18.93
CA ASP A 123 -14.73 2.28 -17.98
C ASP A 123 -13.72 2.41 -16.82
N SER A 124 -12.81 3.38 -16.89
CA SER A 124 -11.77 3.64 -15.89
C SER A 124 -12.07 4.85 -14.99
N GLU A 125 -13.26 5.44 -15.06
CA GLU A 125 -13.65 6.60 -14.25
C GLU A 125 -15.12 6.50 -13.80
N GLY A 126 -15.48 7.26 -12.76
CA GLY A 126 -16.85 7.35 -12.27
C GLY A 126 -16.95 7.36 -10.75
N ILE A 127 -18.19 7.33 -10.26
CA ILE A 127 -18.54 7.25 -8.86
C ILE A 127 -18.57 5.79 -8.43
N VAL A 128 -17.86 5.46 -7.35
CA VAL A 128 -17.76 4.09 -6.82
C VAL A 128 -19.10 3.65 -6.22
N GLU A 129 -19.61 2.53 -6.72
CA GLU A 129 -20.81 1.84 -6.25
C GLU A 129 -20.43 0.42 -5.79
N VAL A 130 -20.84 0.04 -4.58
CA VAL A 130 -20.52 -1.26 -3.97
C VAL A 130 -21.80 -2.02 -3.60
N LYS A 131 -21.84 -3.32 -3.92
CA LYS A 131 -22.81 -4.29 -3.41
C LYS A 131 -22.13 -5.16 -2.36
N LEU A 132 -22.59 -5.13 -1.12
CA LEU A 132 -22.10 -5.99 -0.05
C LEU A 132 -22.74 -7.38 -0.14
N VAL A 133 -22.05 -8.39 0.39
CA VAL A 133 -22.47 -9.81 0.32
C VAL A 133 -23.86 -10.03 0.94
N ASP A 134 -24.14 -9.39 2.08
CA ASP A 134 -25.37 -9.58 2.85
C ASP A 134 -26.48 -8.59 2.46
N GLN A 135 -26.28 -7.80 1.40
CA GLN A 135 -27.21 -6.74 1.00
C GLN A 135 -27.50 -6.79 -0.50
N ASP A 136 -28.78 -6.74 -0.86
CA ASP A 136 -29.17 -6.66 -2.26
C ASP A 136 -29.07 -5.24 -2.84
N LYS A 137 -28.98 -4.23 -1.99
CA LYS A 137 -28.88 -2.84 -2.40
C LYS A 137 -27.44 -2.46 -2.72
N LYS A 138 -27.26 -1.74 -3.83
CA LYS A 138 -26.01 -1.06 -4.17
C LYS A 138 -25.95 0.32 -3.54
N MET A 139 -24.78 0.70 -3.04
CA MET A 139 -24.60 1.96 -2.32
C MET A 139 -23.34 2.69 -2.79
N PHE A 140 -23.37 4.02 -2.67
CA PHE A 140 -22.22 4.87 -2.93
C PHE A 140 -21.30 5.00 -1.71
N ILE A 141 -20.06 5.37 -1.95
CA ILE A 141 -19.05 5.59 -0.91
C ILE A 141 -18.96 7.08 -0.55
N CYS A 142 -18.86 7.39 0.74
CA CYS A 142 -18.70 8.76 1.22
C CYS A 142 -17.30 9.31 0.88
N ASN A 143 -17.23 10.59 0.50
CA ASN A 143 -15.97 11.25 0.19
C ASN A 143 -15.06 11.46 1.42
N ASN A 144 -15.64 11.77 2.59
CA ASN A 144 -14.87 12.20 3.78
C ASN A 144 -13.86 11.18 4.32
N ASN A 145 -14.00 9.90 3.97
CA ASN A 145 -13.09 8.81 4.38
C ASN A 145 -12.50 8.06 3.18
N TRP A 146 -12.55 8.66 1.99
CA TRP A 146 -12.00 8.07 0.78
C TRP A 146 -10.57 8.56 0.55
N SER A 147 -9.61 7.63 0.50
CA SER A 147 -8.20 7.93 0.30
C SER A 147 -7.58 7.03 -0.78
N MET A 148 -6.31 7.27 -1.10
CA MET A 148 -5.56 6.41 -2.02
C MET A 148 -5.49 4.94 -1.56
N MET A 149 -5.62 4.67 -0.26
CA MET A 149 -5.65 3.30 0.26
C MET A 149 -6.84 2.51 -0.28
N GLN A 150 -8.05 3.06 -0.18
CA GLN A 150 -9.25 2.40 -0.71
C GLN A 150 -9.31 2.46 -2.24
N ALA A 151 -8.85 3.57 -2.83
CA ALA A 151 -8.86 3.74 -4.28
C ALA A 151 -8.01 2.68 -5.00
N ASN A 152 -6.78 2.45 -4.54
CA ASN A 152 -5.89 1.45 -5.14
C ASN A 152 -6.49 0.03 -5.06
N VAL A 153 -7.13 -0.32 -3.94
CA VAL A 153 -7.79 -1.63 -3.76
C VAL A 153 -9.04 -1.77 -4.61
N ALA A 154 -9.84 -0.71 -4.75
CA ALA A 154 -11.02 -0.73 -5.62
C ALA A 154 -10.64 -0.93 -7.09
N CYS A 155 -9.62 -0.22 -7.58
CA CYS A 155 -9.11 -0.39 -8.93
C CYS A 155 -8.53 -1.79 -9.16
N LEU A 156 -7.84 -2.35 -8.16
CA LEU A 156 -7.34 -3.72 -8.22
C LEU A 156 -8.47 -4.75 -8.36
N ASP A 157 -9.59 -4.55 -7.65
CA ASP A 157 -10.73 -5.45 -7.77
C ASP A 157 -11.42 -5.35 -9.13
N LEU A 158 -11.47 -4.15 -9.69
CA LEU A 158 -11.96 -3.86 -11.05
C LEU A 158 -11.02 -4.35 -12.17
N GLY A 159 -9.83 -4.88 -11.84
CA GLY A 159 -8.90 -5.49 -12.79
C GLY A 159 -7.77 -4.59 -13.28
N PHE A 160 -7.63 -3.38 -12.74
CA PHE A 160 -6.51 -2.48 -13.04
C PHE A 160 -5.30 -2.86 -12.17
N GLN A 161 -4.22 -3.34 -12.81
CA GLN A 161 -2.98 -3.70 -12.13
C GLN A 161 -2.06 -2.49 -11.93
N GLN A 162 -1.24 -2.55 -10.87
CA GLN A 162 -0.23 -1.55 -10.48
C GLN A 162 1.17 -2.01 -10.91
#